data_AF-A0A6C0F006-F1
#
_entry.id   AF-A0A6C0F006-F1
#
_cell.length_a   1.000
_cell.length_b   1.000
_cell.length_c   1.000
_cell.angle_alpha   90.00
_cell.angle_beta   90.00
_cell.angle_gamma   90.00
#
_symmetry.space_group_name_H-M   'P 1'
#
loop_
_entity.id
_entity.type
_entity.pdbx_description
1 polymer ?
#
loop_
_entity_poly.entity_id
_entity_poly.type
_entity_poly.pdbx_seq_one_letter_code
_entity_poly.pdbx_strand_id
1 'polypeptide(L)'
;MIYGKYSHTENMEMFRTLSRREKRSELVLFILFIIYILFNIRTPYYLASYVDTVGGYIVVIGLFILLCKSVSVWAVAALGAVAMIIFVQRSRVSTGTAAMSMFLPGEVQKNEYFSNINDQPVTLEEEMVQKMAPFQGHIADDGTYKPILNDTHDAVRI
;
A
#
# COMPACT_ATOMS: atom_id res chain seq x y z
N MET A 1 -39.90 14.44 21.30
CA MET A 1 -39.57 13.20 22.06
C MET A 1 -39.93 11.90 21.31
N ILE A 2 -40.15 11.93 19.99
CA ILE A 2 -40.59 10.75 19.21
C ILE A 2 -39.37 10.02 18.60
N TYR A 3 -38.34 10.75 18.17
CA TYR A 3 -37.14 10.18 17.54
C TYR A 3 -36.35 9.18 18.41
N GLY A 4 -36.25 9.42 19.72
CA GLY A 4 -35.50 8.54 20.62
C GLY A 4 -36.13 7.15 20.82
N LYS A 5 -37.45 7.04 20.68
CA LYS A 5 -38.16 5.77 20.89
C LYS A 5 -38.06 4.84 19.67
N TYR A 6 -38.11 5.40 18.46
CA TYR A 6 -37.95 4.66 17.20
C TYR A 6 -36.53 4.13 16.99
N SER A 7 -35.50 4.96 17.28
CA SER A 7 -34.11 4.53 17.18
C SER A 7 -33.77 3.36 18.10
N HIS A 8 -34.32 3.36 19.33
CA HIS A 8 -34.04 2.28 20.28
C HIS A 8 -34.69 0.95 19.86
N THR A 9 -35.87 0.98 19.24
CA THR A 9 -36.55 -0.21 18.73
C THR A 9 -35.85 -0.80 17.51
N GLU A 10 -35.33 0.03 16.60
CA GLU A 10 -34.58 -0.45 15.43
C GLU A 10 -33.30 -1.17 15.80
N ASN A 11 -32.56 -0.66 16.79
CA ASN A 11 -31.33 -1.29 17.28
C ASN A 11 -31.61 -2.69 17.88
N MET A 12 -32.66 -2.81 18.69
CA MET A 12 -33.06 -4.08 19.30
C MET A 12 -33.51 -5.11 18.26
N GLU A 13 -34.29 -4.69 17.26
CA GLU A 13 -34.72 -5.57 16.17
C GLU A 13 -33.53 -6.02 15.31
N MET A 14 -32.53 -5.16 15.09
CA MET A 14 -31.29 -5.52 14.38
C MET A 14 -30.46 -6.58 15.13
N PHE A 15 -30.27 -6.45 16.44
CA PHE A 15 -29.58 -7.49 17.22
C PHE A 15 -30.36 -8.81 17.24
N ARG A 16 -31.69 -8.73 17.26
CA ARG A 16 -32.58 -9.90 17.21
C ARG A 16 -32.52 -10.62 15.86
N THR A 17 -32.43 -9.89 14.74
CA THR A 17 -32.26 -10.48 13.41
C THR A 17 -30.87 -11.11 13.23
N LEU A 18 -29.83 -10.51 13.79
CA LEU A 18 -28.48 -11.09 13.83
C LEU A 18 -28.40 -12.37 14.69
N SER A 19 -29.11 -12.42 15.81
CA SER A 19 -29.13 -13.58 16.72
C SER A 19 -29.95 -14.77 16.21
N ARG A 20 -30.60 -14.65 15.04
CA ARG A 20 -31.42 -15.73 14.47
C ARG A 20 -30.53 -16.87 13.99
N ARG A 21 -30.99 -18.11 14.16
CA ARG A 21 -30.21 -19.33 13.83
C ARG A 21 -29.73 -19.38 12.37
N GLU A 22 -30.48 -18.78 11.48
CA GLU A 22 -30.19 -18.66 10.04
C GLU A 22 -29.03 -17.70 9.72
N LYS A 23 -28.72 -16.75 10.62
CA LYS A 23 -27.73 -15.67 10.43
C LYS A 23 -26.50 -15.80 11.32
N ARG A 24 -26.24 -17.01 11.84
CA ARG A 24 -25.09 -17.29 12.73
C ARG A 24 -23.74 -16.92 12.12
N SER A 25 -23.56 -17.09 10.81
CA SER A 25 -22.34 -16.69 10.10
C SER A 25 -22.11 -15.18 10.15
N GLU A 26 -23.16 -14.38 9.95
CA GLU A 26 -23.11 -12.91 10.04
C GLU A 26 -22.79 -12.45 11.47
N LEU A 27 -23.33 -13.12 12.49
CA LEU A 27 -23.03 -12.84 13.90
C LEU A 27 -21.56 -13.15 14.25
N VAL A 28 -21.03 -14.30 13.82
CA VAL A 28 -19.62 -14.65 14.05
C VAL A 28 -18.70 -13.62 13.39
N LEU A 29 -19.01 -13.20 12.17
CA LEU A 29 -18.25 -12.21 11.42
C LEU A 29 -18.31 -10.82 12.08
N PHE A 30 -19.47 -10.44 12.62
CA PHE A 30 -19.64 -9.21 13.38
C PHE A 30 -18.74 -9.18 14.63
N ILE A 31 -18.76 -10.26 15.42
CA ILE A 31 -17.89 -10.38 16.61
C ILE A 31 -16.41 -10.36 16.20
N LEU A 32 -16.05 -11.08 15.14
CA LEU A 32 -14.68 -11.12 14.62
C LEU A 32 -14.18 -9.71 14.27
N PHE A 33 -14.98 -8.90 13.58
CA PHE A 33 -14.61 -7.53 13.24
C PHE A 33 -14.48 -6.64 14.46
N ILE A 34 -15.36 -6.76 15.46
CA ILE A 34 -15.21 -6.01 16.72
C ILE A 34 -13.88 -6.34 17.39
N ILE A 35 -13.57 -7.63 17.52
CA ILE A 35 -12.30 -8.09 18.10
C ILE A 35 -11.13 -7.55 17.27
N TYR A 36 -11.18 -7.67 15.94
CA TYR A 36 -10.11 -7.19 15.07
C TYR A 36 -9.85 -5.68 15.18
N ILE A 37 -10.91 -4.88 15.31
CA ILE A 37 -10.82 -3.43 15.45
C ILE A 37 -10.20 -3.07 16.82
N LEU A 38 -10.70 -3.68 17.89
CA LEU A 38 -10.25 -3.41 19.27
C LEU A 38 -8.83 -3.88 19.53
N PHE A 39 -8.47 -5.08 19.04
CA PHE A 39 -7.13 -5.60 19.20
C PHE A 39 -6.22 -4.98 18.13
N ASN A 40 -5.13 -4.35 18.56
CA ASN A 40 -4.10 -3.83 17.65
C ASN A 40 -3.20 -4.97 17.14
N ILE A 41 -3.82 -5.93 16.44
CA ILE A 41 -3.12 -7.07 15.86
C ILE A 41 -2.27 -6.53 14.71
N ARG A 42 -0.96 -6.59 14.87
CA ARG A 42 -0.02 -6.26 13.80
C ARG A 42 -0.11 -7.32 12.71
N THR A 43 -0.35 -6.89 11.47
CA THR A 43 -0.26 -7.78 10.32
C THR A 43 1.19 -8.22 10.13
N PRO A 44 1.48 -9.53 10.00
CA PRO A 44 2.85 -10.00 9.79
C PRO A 44 3.38 -9.49 8.45
N TYR A 45 4.68 -9.19 8.40
CA TYR A 45 5.32 -8.55 7.24
C TYR A 45 5.02 -9.27 5.92
N TYR A 46 5.12 -10.60 5.88
CA TYR A 46 4.83 -11.39 4.69
C TYR A 46 3.44 -11.13 4.10
N LEU A 47 2.41 -11.00 4.95
CA LEU A 47 1.05 -10.73 4.49
C LEU A 47 0.90 -9.25 4.09
N ALA A 48 1.51 -8.35 4.84
CA ALA A 48 1.48 -6.92 4.59
C ALA A 48 2.11 -6.56 3.24
N SER A 49 3.22 -7.20 2.86
CA SER A 49 3.90 -6.96 1.58
C SER A 49 3.04 -7.33 0.36
N TYR A 50 2.19 -8.36 0.45
CA TYR A 50 1.28 -8.71 -0.65
C TYR A 50 0.09 -7.75 -0.74
N VAL A 51 -0.46 -7.37 0.41
CA VAL A 51 -1.61 -6.46 0.49
C VAL A 51 -1.23 -5.04 0.07
N ASP A 52 -0.04 -4.58 0.44
CA ASP A 52 0.48 -3.25 0.16
C ASP A 52 1.06 -3.14 -1.26
N THR A 53 0.28 -3.59 -2.24
CA THR A 53 0.53 -3.43 -3.66
C THR A 53 -0.74 -2.93 -4.33
N VAL A 54 -0.62 -2.28 -5.49
CA VAL A 54 -1.80 -1.81 -6.25
C VAL A 54 -2.76 -2.97 -6.54
N GLY A 55 -2.22 -4.15 -6.88
CA GLY A 55 -3.00 -5.37 -7.08
C GLY A 55 -3.65 -5.88 -5.78
N GLY A 56 -2.91 -5.88 -4.67
CA GLY A 56 -3.40 -6.27 -3.35
C GLY A 56 -4.61 -5.43 -2.90
N TYR A 57 -4.56 -4.11 -3.13
CA TYR A 57 -5.69 -3.23 -2.84
C TYR A 57 -6.93 -3.55 -3.67
N ILE A 58 -6.78 -3.85 -4.96
CA ILE A 58 -7.90 -4.25 -5.82
C ILE A 58 -8.52 -5.56 -5.31
N VAL A 59 -7.70 -6.53 -4.91
CA VAL A 59 -8.18 -7.81 -4.36
C VAL A 59 -8.92 -7.60 -3.04
N VAL A 60 -8.40 -6.78 -2.13
CA VAL A 60 -9.05 -6.48 -0.84
C VAL A 60 -10.40 -5.79 -1.05
N ILE A 61 -10.48 -4.82 -1.96
CA ILE A 61 -11.72 -4.14 -2.31
C ILE A 61 -12.71 -5.12 -2.95
N GLY A 62 -12.25 -5.99 -3.86
CA GLY A 62 -13.07 -7.03 -4.47
C GLY A 62 -13.65 -8.00 -3.43
N LEU A 63 -12.83 -8.45 -2.48
CA LEU A 63 -13.25 -9.32 -1.39
C LEU A 63 -14.29 -8.63 -0.49
N PHE A 64 -14.11 -7.33 -0.23
CA PHE A 64 -15.09 -6.55 0.52
C PHE A 64 -16.43 -6.43 -0.23
N ILE A 65 -16.43 -6.20 -1.54
CA ILE A 65 -17.66 -6.16 -2.35
C ILE A 65 -18.39 -7.51 -2.30
N LEU A 66 -17.65 -8.62 -2.41
CA LEU A 66 -18.23 -9.96 -2.27
C LEU A 66 -18.84 -10.18 -0.89
N LEU A 67 -18.16 -9.71 0.16
CA LEU A 67 -18.67 -9.76 1.53
C LEU A 67 -19.97 -8.96 1.66
N CYS A 68 -20.04 -7.75 1.11
CA CYS A 68 -21.26 -6.94 1.09
C CYS A 68 -22.43 -7.61 0.36
N LYS A 69 -22.16 -8.40 -0.69
CA LYS A 69 -23.21 -9.19 -1.37
C LYS A 69 -23.69 -10.39 -0.54
N SER A 70 -22.83 -10.95 0.30
CA SER A 70 -23.16 -12.12 1.12
C SER A 70 -23.91 -11.77 2.41
N VAL A 71 -23.77 -10.54 2.90
CA VAL A 71 -24.30 -10.09 4.19
C VAL A 71 -25.64 -9.40 3.98
N SER A 72 -26.65 -9.80 4.74
CA SER A 72 -27.98 -9.17 4.69
C SER A 72 -28.14 -7.97 5.61
N VAL A 73 -27.37 -7.91 6.70
CA VAL A 73 -27.47 -6.85 7.70
C VAL A 73 -26.46 -5.74 7.41
N TRP A 74 -26.97 -4.53 7.17
CA TRP A 74 -26.18 -3.35 6.83
C TRP A 74 -25.09 -3.00 7.87
N ALA A 75 -25.35 -3.23 9.16
CA ALA A 75 -24.41 -2.92 10.23
C ALA A 75 -23.12 -3.77 10.15
N VAL A 76 -23.23 -5.03 9.73
CA VAL A 76 -22.07 -5.92 9.58
C VAL A 76 -21.20 -5.47 8.39
N ALA A 77 -21.83 -4.99 7.31
CA ALA A 77 -21.12 -4.41 6.17
C ALA A 77 -20.42 -3.09 6.55
N ALA A 78 -21.09 -2.21 7.30
CA ALA A 78 -20.50 -0.96 7.79
C ALA A 78 -19.30 -1.22 8.70
N LEU A 79 -19.42 -2.17 9.63
CA LEU A 79 -18.31 -2.58 10.50
C LEU A 79 -17.16 -3.20 9.69
N GLY A 80 -17.48 -4.00 8.67
CA GLY A 80 -16.50 -4.56 7.74
C GLY A 80 -15.73 -3.50 6.94
N ALA A 81 -16.38 -2.40 6.56
CA ALA A 81 -15.73 -1.28 5.87
C ALA A 81 -14.66 -0.64 6.78
N VAL A 82 -15.02 -0.40 8.04
CA VAL A 82 -14.08 0.14 9.04
C VAL A 82 -12.92 -0.84 9.27
N ALA A 83 -13.20 -2.13 9.42
CA ALA A 83 -12.18 -3.16 9.58
C ALA A 83 -11.22 -3.22 8.37
N MET A 84 -11.75 -3.09 7.14
CA MET A 84 -10.97 -3.07 5.90
C MET A 84 -10.03 -1.86 5.83
N ILE A 85 -10.51 -0.65 6.17
CA ILE A 85 -9.67 0.55 6.22
C ILE A 85 -8.54 0.36 7.24
N ILE A 86 -8.86 -0.13 8.44
CA ILE A 86 -7.87 -0.40 9.49
C ILE A 86 -6.86 -1.46 9.04
N PHE A 87 -7.30 -2.50 8.34
CA PHE A 87 -6.42 -3.54 7.79
C PHE A 87 -5.42 -2.98 6.76
N VAL A 88 -5.88 -2.13 5.85
CA VAL A 88 -5.01 -1.46 4.87
C VAL A 88 -4.01 -0.54 5.58
N GLN A 89 -4.48 0.28 6.53
CA GLN A 89 -3.60 1.16 7.28
C GLN A 89 -2.53 0.39 8.07
N ARG A 90 -2.91 -0.69 8.77
CA ARG A 90 -1.97 -1.54 9.52
C ARG A 90 -0.95 -2.21 8.59
N SER A 91 -1.39 -2.65 7.41
CA SER A 91 -0.49 -3.24 6.41
C SER A 91 0.56 -2.23 5.91
N ARG A 92 0.16 -0.98 5.61
CA ARG A 92 1.09 0.09 5.22
C ARG A 92 2.10 0.46 6.30
N VAL A 93 1.68 0.43 7.56
CA VAL A 93 2.58 0.65 8.70
C VAL A 93 3.58 -0.50 8.83
N SER A 94 3.14 -1.74 8.63
CA SER A 94 4.02 -2.91 8.72
C SER A 94 5.03 -2.99 7.57
N THR A 95 4.66 -2.58 6.36
CA THR A 95 5.57 -2.58 5.19
C THR A 95 6.52 -1.36 5.21
N GLY A 96 6.16 -0.30 5.94
CA GLY A 96 6.96 0.93 6.02
C GLY A 96 6.62 1.97 4.95
N THR A 97 5.74 1.65 3.99
CA THR A 97 5.24 2.59 2.97
C THR A 97 4.53 3.80 3.58
N ALA A 98 3.88 3.64 4.73
CA ALA A 98 3.28 4.76 5.46
C ALA A 98 4.34 5.81 5.84
N ALA A 99 5.48 5.37 6.38
CA ALA A 99 6.59 6.25 6.74
C ALA A 99 7.25 6.85 5.48
N MET A 100 7.46 6.03 4.44
CA MET A 100 7.99 6.51 3.16
C MET A 100 7.13 7.64 2.58
N SER A 101 5.80 7.49 2.58
CA SER A 101 4.89 8.50 2.04
C SER A 101 4.85 9.80 2.85
N MET A 102 5.23 9.77 4.13
CA MET A 102 5.20 10.94 5.01
C MET A 102 6.53 11.70 5.03
N PHE A 103 7.65 10.97 4.93
CA PHE A 103 8.98 11.54 5.14
C PHE A 103 9.83 11.63 3.87
N LEU A 104 9.51 10.91 2.78
CA LEU A 104 10.26 10.99 1.54
C LEU A 104 9.59 11.98 0.57
N PRO A 105 10.35 12.93 -0.03
CA PRO A 105 9.83 13.77 -1.09
C PRO A 105 9.48 12.90 -2.31
N GLY A 106 8.38 13.24 -2.97
CA GLY A 106 7.99 12.59 -4.21
C GLY A 106 9.00 12.84 -5.33
N GLU A 107 8.99 12.01 -6.37
CA GLU A 107 9.91 12.13 -7.50
C GLU A 107 9.82 13.49 -8.20
N VAL A 108 8.62 14.08 -8.25
CA VAL A 108 8.41 15.44 -8.78
C VAL A 108 9.17 16.48 -7.95
N GLN A 109 9.02 16.46 -6.61
CA GLN A 109 9.75 17.37 -5.72
C GLN A 109 11.26 17.15 -5.78
N LYS A 110 11.69 15.89 -5.90
CA LYS A 110 13.10 15.53 -6.11
C LYS A 110 13.63 16.15 -7.41
N ASN A 111 12.90 16.00 -8.52
CA ASN A 111 13.32 16.53 -9.81
C ASN A 111 13.35 18.07 -9.82
N GLU A 112 12.36 18.72 -9.21
CA GLU A 112 12.33 20.17 -9.03
C GLU A 112 13.51 20.65 -8.16
N TYR A 113 13.82 19.95 -7.07
CA TYR A 113 14.98 20.25 -6.24
C TYR A 113 16.29 20.14 -7.03
N PHE A 114 16.47 19.06 -7.79
CA PHE A 114 17.68 18.87 -8.60
C PHE A 114 17.76 19.84 -9.78
N SER A 115 16.65 20.20 -10.43
CA SER A 115 16.67 21.20 -11.49
C SER A 115 17.12 22.56 -10.96
N ASN A 116 16.61 22.96 -9.79
CA ASN A 116 16.96 24.24 -9.17
C ASN A 116 18.44 24.30 -8.73
N ILE A 117 19.06 23.17 -8.39
CA ILE A 117 20.49 23.11 -8.06
C ILE A 117 21.36 23.00 -9.32
N ASN A 118 20.82 22.42 -10.38
CA ASN A 118 21.46 22.28 -11.67
C ASN A 118 21.25 23.49 -12.61
N ASP A 119 20.70 24.60 -12.10
CA ASP A 119 20.67 25.91 -12.78
C ASP A 119 22.07 26.55 -12.92
N GLN A 120 23.13 25.76 -12.81
CA GLN A 120 24.48 26.22 -13.08
C GLN A 120 24.62 26.51 -14.58
N PRO A 121 25.26 27.63 -14.95
CA PRO A 121 25.53 27.93 -16.34
C PRO A 121 26.36 26.80 -16.96
N VAL A 122 26.05 26.46 -18.22
CA VAL A 122 26.78 25.46 -19.00
C VAL A 122 28.27 25.76 -18.91
N THR A 123 29.06 24.81 -18.42
CA THR A 123 30.51 24.98 -18.30
C THR A 123 31.18 24.89 -19.66
N LEU A 124 32.39 25.42 -19.78
CA LEU A 124 33.18 25.34 -21.02
C LEU A 124 33.41 23.88 -21.45
N GLU A 125 33.58 22.98 -20.50
CA GLU A 125 33.74 21.54 -20.77
C GLU A 125 32.45 20.93 -21.33
N GLU A 126 31.31 21.28 -20.75
CA GLU A 126 29.99 20.83 -21.20
C GLU A 126 29.66 21.37 -22.61
N GLU A 127 29.98 22.65 -22.89
CA GLU A 127 29.81 23.26 -24.21
C GLU A 127 30.70 22.59 -25.27
N MET A 128 31.93 22.26 -24.91
CA MET A 128 32.85 21.55 -25.78
C MET A 128 32.37 20.12 -26.05
N VAL A 129 31.87 19.41 -25.04
CA VAL A 129 31.29 18.06 -25.15
C VAL A 129 30.06 18.05 -26.05
N GLN A 130 29.18 19.04 -25.95
CA GLN A 130 28.01 19.17 -26.83
C GLN A 130 28.38 19.41 -28.30
N LYS A 131 29.55 20.02 -28.56
CA LYS A 131 30.10 20.23 -29.91
C LYS A 131 30.88 19.02 -30.44
N MET A 132 31.16 18.02 -29.61
CA MET A 132 31.77 16.78 -30.07
C MET A 132 30.77 16.04 -30.95
N ALA A 133 31.22 15.53 -32.10
CA ALA A 133 30.39 14.70 -32.94
C ALA A 133 29.87 13.51 -32.11
N PRO A 134 28.57 13.15 -32.23
CA PRO A 134 28.07 11.96 -31.57
C PRO A 134 28.94 10.79 -32.01
N PHE A 135 29.36 9.95 -31.06
CA PHE A 135 30.16 8.77 -31.36
C PHE A 135 29.43 7.89 -32.39
N GLN A 136 29.81 8.03 -33.66
CA GLN A 136 29.41 7.15 -34.75
C GLN A 136 30.40 5.97 -34.79
N GLY A 137 30.45 5.24 -33.68
CA GLY A 137 31.22 4.02 -33.53
C GLY A 137 30.29 2.96 -32.96
N HIS A 138 30.34 1.75 -33.51
CA HIS A 138 29.68 0.62 -32.87
C HIS A 138 30.25 0.50 -31.46
N ILE A 139 29.41 0.57 -30.43
CA ILE A 139 29.80 0.33 -29.03
C ILE A 139 29.99 -1.18 -28.84
N ALA A 140 30.88 -1.78 -29.62
CA ALA A 140 31.35 -3.16 -29.53
C ALA A 140 32.21 -3.43 -30.78
N ASP A 141 33.35 -2.76 -30.90
CA ASP A 141 34.51 -3.58 -31.24
C ASP A 141 34.97 -4.15 -29.90
N ASP A 142 35.25 -5.46 -29.86
CA ASP A 142 35.64 -6.17 -28.63
C ASP A 142 36.82 -5.44 -27.99
N GLY A 143 36.53 -4.56 -27.02
CA GLY A 143 37.54 -3.80 -26.33
C GLY A 143 38.55 -4.78 -25.76
N THR A 144 39.84 -4.58 -26.04
CA THR A 144 40.92 -5.40 -25.48
C THR A 144 40.90 -5.41 -23.95
N TYR A 145 40.20 -4.45 -23.34
CA TYR A 145 39.90 -4.43 -21.92
C TYR A 145 38.82 -5.46 -21.56
N LYS A 146 39.28 -6.61 -21.03
CA LYS A 146 38.43 -7.54 -20.30
C LYS A 146 38.46 -7.14 -18.82
N PRO A 147 37.35 -6.73 -18.21
CA PRO A 147 37.33 -6.48 -16.78
C PRO A 147 37.71 -7.78 -16.06
N ILE A 148 38.89 -7.79 -15.45
CA ILE A 148 39.30 -8.85 -14.55
C ILE A 148 38.65 -8.56 -13.21
N LEU A 149 37.67 -9.39 -12.84
CA LEU A 149 37.11 -9.39 -11.51
C LEU A 149 38.22 -9.83 -10.55
N ASN A 150 38.77 -8.90 -9.77
CA ASN A 150 39.72 -9.25 -8.73
C ASN A 150 38.97 -9.89 -7.55
N ASP A 151 39.69 -10.59 -6.67
CA ASP A 151 39.12 -11.25 -5.50
C ASP A 151 38.22 -10.28 -4.72
N THR A 152 36.92 -10.59 -4.66
CA THR A 152 35.91 -9.71 -4.10
C THR A 152 35.88 -9.73 -2.58
N HIS A 153 36.78 -10.45 -1.90
CA HIS A 153 36.89 -10.50 -0.44
C HIS A 153 35.51 -10.63 0.26
N ASP A 154 34.66 -11.54 -0.24
CA ASP A 154 33.29 -11.75 0.26
C ASP A 154 32.35 -10.53 0.21
N ALA A 155 32.64 -9.49 -0.59
CA ALA A 155 31.76 -8.35 -0.79
C ALA A 155 30.44 -8.70 -1.55
N VAL A 156 30.38 -9.88 -2.17
CA VAL A 156 29.20 -10.41 -2.89
C VAL A 156 28.52 -11.52 -2.08
N ARG A 157 28.61 -11.49 -0.75
CA ARG A 157 27.84 -12.41 0.10
C ARG A 157 26.45 -11.81 0.38
N ILE A 158 25.48 -12.23 -0.42
CA ILE A 158 24.04 -12.06 -0.15
C ILE A 158 23.55 -13.31 0.59
#